data_AF-A0A1Y1LTH4-F1
#
_entry.id   AF-A0A1Y1LTH4-F1
#
_cell.length_a   1.000
_cell.length_b   1.000
_cell.length_c   1.000
_cell.angle_alpha   90.00
_cell.angle_beta   90.00
_cell.angle_gamma   90.00
#
_symmetry.space_group_name_H-M   'P 1'
#
loop_
_entity.id
_entity.type
_entity.pdbx_description
1 polymer ?
#
loop_
_entity_poly.entity_id
_entity_poly.type
_entity_poly.pdbx_seq_one_letter_code
_entity_poly.pdbx_strand_id
1 'polypeptide(L)'
;NWYNGWFERNPGLMRDFNTKIIGIGRLRQIRVSEGCTVAPQFASYFEKNCMPEYSWLNRDEKVYVQKWKVFNASDKRNIISKVWAYLNEGFTFVGDSGNYPSGGYVAYL
;
A
#
# COMPACT_ATOMS: atom_id res chain seq x y z
N ASN A 1 29.29 4.68 -11.23
CA ASN A 1 30.68 4.98 -11.59
C ASN A 1 31.24 5.92 -10.55
N TRP A 2 32.36 5.52 -9.94
CA TRP A 2 33.16 6.47 -9.18
C TRP A 2 33.72 7.53 -10.13
N TYR A 3 34.08 8.69 -9.59
CA TYR A 3 34.51 9.87 -10.34
C TYR A 3 35.71 9.63 -11.28
N ASN A 4 36.46 8.55 -11.05
CA ASN A 4 37.65 8.12 -11.78
C ASN A 4 37.40 6.92 -12.72
N GLY A 5 36.14 6.54 -12.98
CA GLY A 5 35.80 5.47 -13.92
C GLY A 5 35.88 4.05 -13.35
N TRP A 6 36.22 3.90 -12.06
CA TRP A 6 36.25 2.60 -11.40
C TRP A 6 34.82 2.16 -11.01
N PHE A 7 34.57 0.85 -11.13
CA PHE A 7 33.30 0.23 -10.81
C PHE A 7 33.47 -0.73 -9.64
N GLU A 8 33.09 -0.29 -8.45
CA GLU A 8 32.91 -1.17 -7.29
C GLU A 8 31.43 -1.56 -7.25
N ARG A 9 31.09 -2.84 -7.46
CA ARG A 9 29.71 -3.31 -7.35
C ARG A 9 29.38 -3.53 -5.87
N ASN A 10 29.14 -2.45 -5.14
CA ASN A 10 28.74 -2.53 -3.73
C ASN A 10 27.22 -2.33 -3.62
N PRO A 11 26.41 -3.42 -3.58
CA PRO A 11 24.96 -3.30 -3.45
C PRO A 11 24.64 -2.65 -2.10
N GLY A 12 24.06 -1.45 -2.13
CA GLY A 12 23.63 -0.73 -0.93
C GLY A 12 24.36 0.57 -0.64
N LEU A 13 25.23 1.09 -1.52
CA LEU A 13 25.62 2.50 -1.44
C LEU A 13 24.62 3.38 -2.18
N MET A 14 24.30 4.55 -1.60
CA MET A 14 23.54 5.60 -2.28
C MET A 14 24.39 6.22 -3.42
N ARG A 15 23.74 7.03 -4.26
CA ARG A 15 24.38 7.67 -5.43
C ARG A 15 25.56 8.58 -5.07
N ASP A 16 25.60 9.07 -3.83
CA ASP A 16 26.70 9.88 -3.30
C ASP A 16 27.97 9.08 -2.95
N PHE A 17 27.87 7.74 -2.94
CA PHE A 17 28.90 6.79 -2.53
C PHE A 17 29.43 6.97 -1.09
N ASN A 18 28.79 7.83 -0.30
CA ASN A 18 29.19 8.13 1.08
C ASN A 18 28.12 7.67 2.09
N THR A 19 26.92 7.35 1.62
CA THR A 19 25.83 6.85 2.46
C THR A 19 25.54 5.38 2.16
N LYS A 20 25.49 4.55 3.21
CA LYS A 20 25.12 3.14 3.12
C LYS A 20 23.64 2.95 3.45
N ILE A 21 22.91 2.33 2.54
CA ILE A 21 21.53 1.85 2.71
C ILE A 21 21.58 0.61 3.61
N ILE A 22 20.79 0.63 4.68
CA ILE A 22 20.61 -0.50 5.58
C ILE A 22 19.23 -1.10 5.36
N GLY A 23 19.18 -2.39 5.06
CA GLY A 23 17.94 -3.10 4.79
C GLY A 23 17.38 -2.82 3.38
N ILE A 24 16.06 -2.95 3.26
CA ILE A 24 15.33 -2.81 2.00
C ILE A 24 14.18 -1.82 2.15
N GLY A 25 13.77 -1.22 1.04
CA GLY A 25 12.61 -0.35 1.01
C GLY A 25 11.32 -1.13 1.29
N ARG A 26 10.41 -0.52 2.04
CA ARG A 26 9.10 -1.08 2.33
C ARG A 26 8.02 -0.10 1.89
N LEU A 27 7.22 -0.49 0.91
CA LEU A 27 6.03 0.24 0.50
C LEU A 27 4.83 -0.25 1.31
N ARG A 28 3.99 0.70 1.74
CA ARG A 28 2.77 0.42 2.51
C ARG A 28 1.62 1.23 1.94
N GLN A 29 0.47 0.58 1.78
CA GLN A 29 -0.74 1.21 1.27
C GLN A 29 -1.91 0.99 2.24
N ILE A 30 -2.66 2.05 2.51
CA ILE A 30 -3.96 2.01 3.19
C ILE A 30 -5.06 2.10 2.13
N ARG A 31 -6.19 1.42 2.35
CA ARG A 31 -7.37 1.48 1.49
C ARG A 31 -8.60 1.82 2.32
N VAL A 32 -9.60 2.38 1.65
CA VAL A 32 -10.93 2.67 2.19
C VAL A 32 -11.94 1.73 1.56
N SER A 33 -12.95 1.35 2.33
CA SER A 33 -14.09 0.58 1.82
C SER A 33 -15.00 1.51 1.03
N GLU A 34 -15.61 0.98 -0.03
CA GLU A 34 -16.71 1.67 -0.72
C GLU A 34 -17.85 1.97 0.25
N GLY A 35 -18.53 3.10 0.05
CA GLY A 35 -19.66 3.49 0.89
C GLY A 35 -19.74 4.98 1.13
N CYS A 36 -20.12 5.73 0.09
CA CYS A 36 -20.45 7.14 0.21
C CYS A 36 -21.91 7.37 -0.18
N THR A 37 -22.50 8.47 0.32
CA THR A 37 -23.82 8.93 -0.14
C THR A 37 -23.66 9.78 -1.40
N VAL A 38 -24.15 9.29 -2.53
CA VAL A 38 -24.20 10.03 -3.79
C VAL A 38 -25.56 10.71 -3.92
N ALA A 39 -25.56 11.98 -4.31
CA ALA A 39 -26.81 12.68 -4.57
C ALA A 39 -27.58 12.00 -5.73
N PRO A 40 -28.91 11.83 -5.66
CA PRO A 40 -29.66 11.01 -6.62
C PRO A 40 -29.42 11.36 -8.10
N GLN A 41 -29.23 12.65 -8.40
CA GLN A 41 -28.96 13.16 -9.74
C GLN A 41 -27.63 12.66 -10.34
N PHE A 42 -26.70 12.17 -9.49
CA PHE A 42 -25.39 11.66 -9.90
C PHE A 42 -25.25 10.15 -9.66
N ALA A 43 -26.29 9.47 -9.16
CA ALA A 43 -26.24 8.05 -8.81
C ALA A 43 -25.76 7.19 -9.98
N SER A 44 -26.30 7.41 -11.18
CA SER A 44 -25.92 6.66 -12.39
C SER A 44 -24.43 6.74 -12.75
N TYR A 45 -23.73 7.79 -12.30
CA TYR A 45 -22.31 8.00 -12.59
C TYR A 45 -21.38 7.41 -11.51
N PHE A 46 -21.80 7.39 -10.24
CA PHE A 46 -20.90 7.10 -9.11
C PHE A 46 -21.29 5.93 -8.23
N GLU A 47 -22.48 5.35 -8.39
CA GLU A 47 -23.01 4.31 -7.48
C GLU A 47 -22.10 3.07 -7.36
N LYS A 48 -21.31 2.74 -8.40
CA LYS A 48 -20.40 1.59 -8.40
C LYS A 48 -18.96 1.90 -7.99
N ASN A 49 -18.59 3.16 -7.75
CA ASN A 49 -17.18 3.54 -7.54
C ASN A 49 -17.00 4.70 -6.56
N CYS A 50 -17.94 4.91 -5.63
CA CYS A 50 -17.78 5.99 -4.67
C CYS A 50 -16.87 5.62 -3.50
N MET A 51 -15.69 6.22 -3.49
CA MET A 51 -14.71 6.10 -2.41
C MET A 51 -14.84 7.31 -1.48
N PRO A 52 -15.21 7.11 -0.20
CA PRO A 52 -15.22 8.21 0.77
C PRO A 52 -13.80 8.68 1.09
N GLU A 53 -13.68 9.85 1.72
CA GLU A 53 -12.43 10.28 2.32
C GLU A 53 -11.92 9.29 3.37
N TYR A 54 -10.61 9.25 3.57
CA TYR A 54 -10.03 8.36 4.56
C TYR A 54 -10.49 8.70 5.98
N SER A 55 -10.91 7.67 6.70
CA SER A 55 -11.21 7.72 8.13
C SER A 55 -10.78 6.40 8.79
N TRP A 56 -10.58 6.44 10.10
CA TRP A 56 -10.35 5.25 10.88
C TRP A 56 -11.52 4.27 10.86
N LEU A 57 -12.73 4.77 10.56
CA LEU A 57 -13.96 3.97 10.58
C LEU A 57 -14.26 3.25 9.26
N ASN A 58 -13.68 3.71 8.14
CA ASN A 58 -13.99 3.18 6.80
C ASN A 58 -12.78 2.50 6.15
N ARG A 59 -11.83 1.99 6.95
CA ARG A 59 -10.69 1.25 6.44
C ARG A 59 -11.12 -0.04 5.76
N ASP A 60 -10.43 -0.38 4.70
CA ASP A 60 -10.57 -1.65 4.00
C ASP A 60 -9.42 -2.59 4.36
N GLU A 61 -9.74 -3.53 5.26
CA GLU A 61 -8.82 -4.54 5.79
C GLU A 61 -9.08 -5.94 5.20
N LYS A 62 -9.81 -6.02 4.08
CA LYS A 62 -10.14 -7.30 3.42
C LYS A 62 -8.89 -7.97 2.83
N VAL A 63 -8.98 -9.27 2.60
CA VAL A 63 -7.93 -10.01 1.91
C VAL A 63 -8.19 -9.99 0.40
N TYR A 64 -7.15 -9.67 -0.35
CA TYR A 64 -7.19 -9.55 -1.79
C TYR A 64 -6.26 -10.55 -2.48
N VAL A 65 -6.39 -10.61 -3.80
CA VAL A 65 -5.39 -11.16 -4.71
C VAL A 65 -5.03 -10.09 -5.75
N GLN A 66 -4.24 -10.48 -6.76
CA GLN A 66 -3.77 -9.57 -7.80
C GLN A 66 -4.91 -8.73 -8.41
N LYS A 67 -4.62 -7.43 -8.61
CA LYS A 67 -5.58 -6.41 -9.09
C LYS A 67 -6.73 -6.12 -8.12
N TRP A 68 -6.51 -6.28 -6.81
CA TRP A 68 -7.50 -5.98 -5.77
C TRP A 68 -8.80 -6.79 -5.92
N LYS A 69 -8.71 -8.00 -6.47
CA LYS A 69 -9.86 -8.92 -6.47
C LYS A 69 -10.01 -9.52 -5.09
N VAL A 70 -11.24 -9.55 -4.56
CA VAL A 70 -11.52 -10.14 -3.25
C VAL A 70 -11.07 -11.60 -3.24
N PHE A 71 -10.33 -11.97 -2.20
CA PHE A 71 -9.88 -13.35 -2.04
C PHE A 71 -11.08 -14.28 -1.86
N ASN A 72 -11.11 -15.36 -2.65
CA ASN A 72 -12.08 -16.43 -2.51
C ASN A 72 -11.34 -17.72 -2.09
N ALA A 73 -11.61 -18.19 -0.88
CA ALA A 73 -11.00 -19.40 -0.32
C ALA A 73 -11.34 -20.69 -1.09
N SER A 74 -12.44 -20.70 -1.84
CA SER A 74 -12.85 -21.86 -2.64
C SER A 74 -12.11 -21.96 -3.99
N ASP A 75 -11.46 -20.88 -4.46
CA ASP A 75 -10.67 -20.93 -5.69
C ASP A 75 -9.23 -21.37 -5.39
N LYS A 76 -8.93 -22.63 -5.71
CA LYS A 76 -7.62 -23.25 -5.47
C LYS A 76 -6.46 -22.58 -6.22
N ARG A 77 -6.74 -21.68 -7.17
CA ARG A 77 -5.72 -20.90 -7.89
C ARG A 77 -5.32 -19.61 -7.15
N ASN A 78 -6.07 -19.23 -6.12
CA ASN A 78 -5.76 -18.04 -5.32
C ASN A 78 -4.64 -18.33 -4.33
N ILE A 79 -3.40 -18.10 -4.75
CA ILE A 79 -2.26 -18.03 -3.84
C ILE A 79 -2.26 -16.63 -3.22
N ILE A 80 -2.50 -16.55 -1.92
CA ILE A 80 -2.38 -15.28 -1.19
C ILE A 80 -0.89 -14.94 -1.06
N SER A 81 -0.46 -13.92 -1.80
CA SER A 81 0.80 -13.26 -1.49
C SER A 81 0.58 -12.32 -0.30
N LYS A 82 1.54 -12.27 0.63
CA LYS A 82 1.49 -11.41 1.83
C LYS A 82 1.24 -9.94 1.49
N VAL A 83 1.60 -9.50 0.28
CA VAL A 83 1.34 -8.12 -0.21
C VAL A 83 -0.14 -7.78 -0.31
N TRP A 84 -1.02 -8.77 -0.47
CA TRP A 84 -2.46 -8.57 -0.63
C TRP A 84 -3.27 -8.85 0.64
N ALA A 85 -2.59 -9.17 1.75
CA ALA A 85 -3.22 -9.31 3.06
C ALA A 85 -2.93 -8.07 3.90
N TYR A 86 -3.95 -7.55 4.59
CA TYR A 86 -3.77 -6.42 5.48
C TYR A 86 -2.95 -6.83 6.70
N LEU A 87 -1.85 -6.12 6.94
CA LEU A 87 -1.01 -6.26 8.13
C LEU A 87 -1.38 -5.19 9.14
N ASN A 88 -1.44 -5.52 10.42
CA ASN A 88 -1.66 -4.57 11.49
C ASN A 88 -0.45 -4.54 12.43
N GLU A 89 0.56 -3.75 12.08
CA GLU A 89 1.84 -3.70 12.81
C GLU A 89 2.40 -2.28 12.87
N GLY A 90 2.76 -1.82 14.08
CA GLY A 90 3.54 -0.60 14.31
C GLY A 90 2.76 0.58 14.92
N PHE A 91 3.29 1.80 14.75
CA PHE A 91 2.74 3.05 15.30
C PHE A 91 2.07 3.94 14.26
N THR A 92 1.11 4.75 14.71
CA THR A 92 0.41 5.75 13.90
C THR A 92 1.39 6.77 13.32
N PHE A 93 1.23 7.06 12.04
CA PHE A 93 1.92 8.12 11.32
C PHE A 93 1.03 9.36 11.28
N VAL A 94 1.58 10.52 11.63
CA VAL A 94 0.89 11.81 11.55
C VAL A 94 1.30 12.47 10.24
N GLY A 95 0.35 12.57 9.31
CA GLY A 95 0.51 13.30 8.06
C GLY A 95 -0.21 14.64 8.09
N ASP A 96 -0.05 15.40 7.02
CA ASP A 96 -0.63 16.73 6.89
C ASP A 96 -2.17 16.71 6.91
N SER A 97 -2.77 15.75 6.20
CA SER A 97 -4.23 15.60 6.11
C SER A 97 -4.85 14.68 7.17
N GLY A 98 -4.05 14.13 8.09
CA GLY A 98 -4.58 13.30 9.17
C GLY A 98 -3.64 12.22 9.71
N ASN A 99 -4.21 11.39 10.58
CA ASN A 99 -3.51 10.31 11.26
C ASN A 99 -3.75 8.98 10.56
N TYR A 100 -2.68 8.29 10.21
CA TYR A 100 -2.72 7.03 9.49
C TYR A 100 -2.21 5.91 10.39
N PRO A 101 -2.94 4.79 10.60
CA PRO A 101 -2.43 3.63 11.34
C PRO A 101 -1.16 3.14 10.72
N SER A 102 -0.46 2.28 11.44
CA SER A 102 0.72 1.59 10.90
C SER A 102 0.38 0.38 10.02
N GLY A 103 -0.87 -0.08 10.08
CA GLY A 103 -1.35 -1.20 9.26
C GLY A 103 -1.51 -0.88 7.77
N GLY A 104 -1.72 -1.90 6.94
CA GLY A 104 -1.89 -1.74 5.50
C GLY A 104 -1.41 -2.95 4.70
N TYR A 105 -1.45 -2.80 3.39
CA TYR A 105 -0.90 -3.75 2.43
C TYR A 105 0.57 -3.41 2.18
N VAL A 106 1.47 -4.39 2.38
CA VAL A 106 2.92 -4.15 2.47
C VAL A 106 3.67 -4.89 1.37
N ALA A 107 4.50 -4.17 0.61
CA ALA A 107 5.43 -4.72 -0.36
C ALA A 107 6.88 -4.37 0.03
N TYR A 108 7.79 -5.32 -0.17
CA TYR A 108 9.23 -5.12 0.02
C TYR A 108 9.90 -5.01 -1.36
N LEU A 109 10.88 -4.11 -1.47
CA LEU A 109 11.63 -3.80 -2.70
C LEU A 109 12.93 -4.59 -2.80
#